data_AF-A0A7S0J857-F1
#
_entry.id   AF-A0A7S0J857-F1
#
_cell.length_a   1.000
_cell.length_b   1.000
_cell.length_c   1.000
_cell.angle_alpha   90.00
_cell.angle_beta   90.00
_cell.angle_gamma   90.00
#
_symmetry.space_group_name_H-M   'P 1'
#
loop_
_entity.id
_entity.type
_entity.pdbx_description
1 polymer ?
#
loop_
_entity_poly.entity_id
_entity_poly.type
_entity_poly.pdbx_seq_one_letter_code
_entity_poly.pdbx_strand_id
1 'polypeptide(L)'
;TGVDTLWAGVPVVALEARHLAGRASTSFARALGLAEMITPNLRAYEDMVHELGSRRARLARLREKLLVACDVSPLFDAISLAHAQERLAHSMWRVHAAGLE
;
A
#
# COMPACT_ATOMS: atom_id res chain seq x y z
N THR A 1 3.20 -5.61 10.88
CA THR A 1 1.74 -5.49 11.02
C THR A 1 1.08 -4.62 9.94
N GLY A 2 1.78 -4.19 8.88
CA GLY A 2 1.18 -3.49 7.73
C GLY A 2 0.84 -4.42 6.56
N VAL A 3 1.87 -4.85 5.82
CA VAL A 3 1.76 -5.74 4.65
C VAL A 3 1.19 -7.11 5.02
N ASP A 4 1.57 -7.65 6.16
CA ASP A 4 1.05 -8.89 6.75
C ASP A 4 -0.46 -8.85 6.98
N THR A 5 -0.98 -7.72 7.46
CA THR A 5 -2.43 -7.51 7.66
C THR A 5 -3.17 -7.50 6.31
N LEU A 6 -2.60 -6.83 5.30
CA LEU A 6 -3.16 -6.78 3.95
C LEU A 6 -3.15 -8.17 3.28
N TRP A 7 -2.07 -8.94 3.44
CA TRP A 7 -1.95 -10.30 2.95
C TRP A 7 -2.98 -11.25 3.58
N ALA A 8 -3.29 -11.06 4.86
CA ALA A 8 -4.37 -11.79 5.55
C ALA A 8 -5.79 -11.38 5.10
N GLY A 9 -5.91 -10.44 4.14
CA GLY A 9 -7.18 -9.93 3.64
C GLY A 9 -7.89 -9.02 4.63
N VAL A 10 -7.16 -8.35 5.53
CA VAL A 10 -7.74 -7.40 6.49
C VAL A 10 -7.51 -5.97 5.97
N PRO A 11 -8.57 -5.20 5.68
CA PRO A 11 -8.43 -3.81 5.25
C PRO A 11 -7.75 -2.94 6.32
N VAL A 12 -6.82 -2.09 5.89
CA VAL A 12 -6.10 -1.14 6.77
C VAL A 12 -6.51 0.28 6.42
N VAL A 13 -7.09 1.02 7.37
CA VAL A 13 -7.32 2.47 7.24
C VAL A 13 -6.00 3.19 7.48
N ALA A 14 -5.62 4.09 6.58
CA ALA A 14 -4.36 4.80 6.61
C ALA A 14 -4.59 6.30 6.85
N LEU A 15 -3.89 6.88 7.83
CA LEU A 15 -3.85 8.32 8.01
C LEU A 15 -2.78 8.92 7.10
N GLU A 16 -3.13 9.99 6.36
CA GLU A 16 -2.17 10.71 5.54
C GLU A 16 -1.10 11.39 6.39
N ALA A 17 0.15 11.11 6.07
CA ALA A 17 1.31 11.63 6.78
C ALA A 17 2.30 12.29 5.81
N ARG A 18 3.08 13.24 6.32
CA ARG A 18 4.10 13.96 5.53
C ARG A 18 5.48 13.31 5.62
N HIS A 19 5.80 12.70 6.76
CA HIS A 19 7.09 12.06 7.01
C HIS A 19 7.08 10.61 6.55
N LEU A 20 8.25 10.10 6.15
CA LEU A 20 8.41 8.75 5.58
C LEU A 20 7.82 7.65 6.47
N ALA A 21 8.12 7.67 7.76
CA ALA A 21 7.66 6.65 8.70
C ALA A 21 6.13 6.54 8.79
N GLY A 22 5.39 7.64 8.58
CA GLY A 22 3.93 7.67 8.60
C GLY A 22 3.30 7.31 7.24
N ARG A 23 4.09 7.25 6.16
CA ARG A 23 3.57 7.09 4.79
C ARG A 23 3.54 5.65 4.30
N ALA A 24 4.07 4.69 5.05
CA ALA A 24 4.07 3.29 4.63
C ALA A 24 2.65 2.79 4.30
N SER A 25 1.70 2.96 5.23
CA SER A 25 0.30 2.54 5.07
C SER A 25 -0.39 3.20 3.87
N THR A 26 -0.13 4.49 3.63
CA THR A 26 -0.69 5.20 2.46
C THR A 26 -0.05 4.74 1.14
N SER A 27 1.24 4.38 1.15
CA SER A 27 1.92 3.80 0.01
C SER A 27 1.33 2.44 -0.37
N PHE A 28 1.07 1.57 0.60
CA PHE A 28 0.44 0.27 0.36
C PHE A 28 -0.98 0.42 -0.19
N ALA A 29 -1.79 1.29 0.41
CA ALA A 29 -3.14 1.58 -0.07
C ALA A 29 -3.13 2.07 -1.54
N ARG A 30 -2.19 2.97 -1.90
CA ARG A 30 -2.02 3.42 -3.29
C ARG A 30 -1.56 2.30 -4.23
N ALA A 31 -0.58 1.49 -3.82
CA ALA A 31 -0.06 0.37 -4.62
C ALA A 31 -1.10 -0.73 -4.88
N LEU A 32 -2.09 -0.87 -3.99
CA LEU A 32 -3.23 -1.79 -4.14
C LEU A 32 -4.45 -1.14 -4.82
N GLY A 33 -4.37 0.13 -5.23
CA GLY A 33 -5.52 0.84 -5.81
C GLY A 33 -6.65 1.15 -4.81
N LEU A 34 -6.38 1.05 -3.51
CA LEU A 34 -7.35 1.27 -2.42
C LEU A 34 -7.18 2.65 -1.79
N ALA A 35 -7.08 3.70 -2.62
CA ALA A 35 -6.93 5.08 -2.14
C ALA A 35 -8.10 5.55 -1.25
N GLU A 36 -9.27 4.92 -1.40
CA GLU A 36 -10.45 5.08 -0.52
C GLU A 36 -10.20 4.73 0.95
N MET A 37 -9.11 4.01 1.27
CA MET A 37 -8.68 3.70 2.64
C MET A 37 -7.78 4.78 3.25
N ILE A 38 -7.45 5.84 2.50
CA ILE A 38 -6.57 6.92 2.95
C ILE A 38 -7.42 8.07 3.47
N THR A 39 -7.20 8.45 4.72
CA THR A 39 -7.93 9.52 5.40
C THR A 39 -7.01 10.73 5.64
N PRO A 40 -7.45 11.96 5.38
CA PRO A 40 -6.59 13.15 5.40
C PRO A 40 -6.27 13.69 6.82
N ASN A 41 -7.04 13.28 7.83
CA ASN A 41 -6.90 13.74 9.21
C ASN A 41 -7.54 12.73 10.18
N LEU A 42 -7.35 12.94 11.49
CA LEU A 42 -7.84 12.05 12.53
C LEU A 42 -9.37 11.93 12.58
N ARG A 43 -10.10 13.04 12.35
CA ARG A 43 -11.57 13.02 12.30
C ARG A 43 -12.06 12.07 11.21
N ALA A 44 -11.53 12.20 10.00
CA ALA A 44 -11.89 11.34 8.87
C ALA A 44 -11.47 9.87 9.10
N TYR A 45 -10.36 9.65 9.81
CA TYR A 45 -9.93 8.33 10.24
C TYR A 45 -10.96 7.67 11.17
N GLU A 46 -11.38 8.39 12.22
CA GLU A 46 -12.40 7.92 13.17
C GLU A 46 -13.73 7.62 12.47
N ASP A 47 -14.21 8.54 11.62
CA ASP A 47 -15.45 8.37 10.86
C ASP A 47 -15.40 7.12 9.98
N MET A 48 -14.27 6.89 9.30
CA MET A 48 -14.07 5.70 8.45
C MET A 48 -14.06 4.41 9.28
N VAL A 49 -13.31 4.37 10.39
CA VAL A 49 -13.24 3.19 11.26
C VAL A 49 -14.61 2.88 11.85
N HIS A 50 -15.34 3.90 12.32
CA HIS A 50 -16.71 3.75 12.82
C HIS A 50 -17.65 3.22 11.72
N GLU A 51 -17.57 3.76 10.51
CA GLU A 51 -18.39 3.29 9.38
C GLU A 51 -18.10 1.84 9.02
N LEU A 52 -16.82 1.43 8.97
CA LEU A 52 -16.44 0.06 8.67
C LEU A 52 -16.84 -0.92 9.78
N GLY A 53 -16.78 -0.49 11.05
CA GLY A 53 -17.24 -1.27 12.20
C GLY A 53 -18.76 -1.43 12.24
N SER A 54 -19.52 -0.43 11.78
CA SER A 54 -20.99 -0.44 11.81
C SER A 54 -21.65 -1.01 10.54
N ARG A 55 -20.96 -0.98 9.38
CA ARG A 55 -21.53 -1.40 8.08
C ARG A 55 -20.83 -2.64 7.53
N ARG A 56 -21.25 -3.81 8.01
CA ARG A 56 -20.68 -5.12 7.60
C ARG A 56 -20.64 -5.36 6.09
N ALA A 57 -21.67 -4.93 5.35
CA ALA A 57 -21.70 -5.07 3.90
C ALA A 57 -20.62 -4.22 3.20
N ARG A 58 -20.29 -3.04 3.74
CA ARG A 58 -19.22 -2.20 3.19
C ARG A 58 -17.85 -2.82 3.46
N LEU A 59 -17.64 -3.32 4.67
CA LEU A 59 -16.41 -4.03 5.03
C LEU A 59 -16.19 -5.27 4.15
N ALA A 60 -17.24 -6.05 3.88
CA ALA A 60 -17.16 -7.23 3.03
C ALA A 60 -16.70 -6.88 1.60
N ARG A 61 -17.30 -5.85 0.99
CA ARG A 61 -16.89 -5.35 -0.33
C ARG A 61 -15.45 -4.88 -0.37
N LEU A 62 -14.98 -4.19 0.66
CA LEU A 62 -13.58 -3.75 0.75
C LEU A 62 -12.62 -4.93 0.89
N ARG A 63 -13.00 -5.96 1.64
CA ARG A 63 -12.21 -7.19 1.75
C ARG A 63 -12.13 -7.94 0.42
N GLU A 64 -13.23 -8.02 -0.33
CA GLU A 64 -13.23 -8.59 -1.69
C GLU A 64 -12.30 -7.81 -2.63
N LYS A 65 -12.43 -6.47 -2.67
CA LYS A 65 -11.53 -5.61 -3.44
C LYS A 65 -10.05 -5.81 -3.06
N LEU A 66 -9.77 -5.90 -1.76
CA LEU A 66 -8.42 -6.11 -1.25
C LEU A 66 -7.85 -7.44 -1.71
N LEU A 67 -8.60 -8.53 -1.60
CA LEU A 67 -8.11 -9.85 -2.01
C LEU A 67 -7.79 -9.89 -3.51
N VAL A 68 -8.66 -9.31 -4.34
CA VAL A 68 -8.40 -9.17 -5.78
C VAL A 68 -7.16 -8.31 -6.03
N ALA A 69 -7.03 -7.18 -5.33
CA ALA A 69 -5.87 -6.30 -5.47
C ALA A 69 -4.56 -6.99 -5.04
N CYS A 70 -4.58 -7.79 -3.97
CA CYS A 70 -3.42 -8.53 -3.50
C CYS A 70 -2.94 -9.56 -4.54
N ASP A 71 -3.86 -10.22 -5.24
CA ASP A 71 -3.55 -11.25 -6.24
C ASP A 71 -2.85 -10.69 -7.49
N VAL A 72 -3.20 -9.45 -7.88
CA VAL A 72 -2.69 -8.82 -9.11
C VAL A 72 -1.63 -7.75 -8.88
N SER A 73 -1.40 -7.33 -7.64
CA SER A 73 -0.50 -6.22 -7.34
C SER A 73 0.97 -6.67 -7.32
N PRO A 74 1.88 -5.91 -7.97
CA PRO A 74 3.32 -6.14 -7.85
C PRO A 74 3.86 -6.02 -6.43
N LEU A 75 3.10 -5.41 -5.49
CA LEU A 75 3.46 -5.33 -4.07
C LEU A 75 3.70 -6.72 -3.46
N PHE A 76 3.06 -7.72 -4.04
CA PHE A 76 2.96 -9.08 -3.53
C PHE A 76 3.58 -10.12 -4.49
N ASP A 77 4.11 -9.67 -5.62
CA ASP A 77 4.92 -10.46 -6.53
C ASP A 77 6.40 -10.22 -6.23
N ALA A 78 6.97 -11.11 -5.41
CA ALA A 78 8.37 -11.04 -5.00
C ALA A 78 9.35 -11.11 -6.18
N ILE A 79 9.01 -11.87 -7.24
CA ILE A 79 9.89 -12.06 -8.40
C ILE A 79 9.93 -10.77 -9.22
N SER A 80 8.77 -10.20 -9.54
CA SER A 80 8.69 -8.92 -10.27
C SER A 80 9.35 -7.78 -9.49
N LEU A 81 9.19 -7.76 -8.16
CA LEU A 81 9.84 -6.79 -7.29
C LEU A 81 11.37 -6.94 -7.33
N ALA A 82 11.89 -8.16 -7.19
CA ALA A 82 13.32 -8.43 -7.26
C ALA A 82 13.92 -7.98 -8.60
N HIS A 83 13.30 -8.36 -9.72
CA HIS A 83 13.76 -7.92 -11.04
C HIS A 83 13.71 -6.39 -11.20
N ALA A 84 12.71 -5.72 -10.61
CA ALA A 84 12.66 -4.25 -10.63
C ALA A 84 13.80 -3.63 -9.83
N GLN A 85 14.13 -4.19 -8.66
CA GLN A 85 15.26 -3.75 -7.84
C GLN A 85 16.60 -3.97 -8.56
N GLU A 86 16.80 -5.12 -9.19
CA GLU A 86 18.01 -5.43 -9.98
C GLU A 86 18.20 -4.44 -11.13
N ARG A 87 17.13 -4.16 -11.90
CA ARG A 87 17.17 -3.16 -12.98
C ARG A 87 17.57 -1.78 -12.46
N LEU A 88 17.06 -1.39 -11.29
CA LEU A 88 17.43 -0.12 -10.67
C LEU A 88 18.91 -0.12 -10.25
N ALA A 89 19.37 -1.17 -9.58
CA ALA A 89 20.76 -1.31 -9.15
C ALA A 89 21.74 -1.28 -10.33
N HIS A 90 21.44 -1.99 -11.42
CA HIS A 90 22.24 -1.94 -12.65
C HIS A 90 22.26 -0.55 -13.29
N SER A 91 21.12 0.17 -13.25
CA SER A 91 21.05 1.54 -13.79
C SER A 91 21.89 2.51 -12.95
N MET A 92 21.81 2.42 -11.63
CA MET A 92 22.65 3.20 -10.71
C MET A 92 24.14 2.91 -10.92
N TRP A 93 24.50 1.63 -11.09
CA TRP A 93 25.87 1.24 -11.39
C TRP A 93 26.37 1.81 -12.71
N ARG A 94 25.56 1.77 -13.77
CA ARG A 94 25.93 2.34 -15.08
C ARG A 94 26.19 3.84 -15.00
N VAL A 95 25.35 4.58 -14.28
CA VAL A 95 25.50 6.04 -14.07
C VAL A 95 26.82 6.31 -13.36
N HIS A 96 27.10 5.59 -12.28
CA HIS A 96 28.35 5.69 -11.54
C HIS A 96 29.58 5.34 -12.39
N ALA A 97 29.56 4.22 -13.10
CA ALA A 97 30.68 3.77 -13.94
C ALA A 97 30.97 4.70 -15.13
N ALA A 98 29.96 5.45 -15.58
CA ALA A 98 30.12 6.47 -16.62
C ALA A 98 30.63 7.82 -16.07
N GLY A 99 30.81 7.96 -14.75
CA GLY A 99 31.22 9.22 -14.10
C GLY A 99 30.16 10.31 -14.16
N LEU A 100 28.88 9.95 -14.30
CA LEU A 100 27.76 10.87 -14.29
C LEU A 100 27.23 10.95 -12.85
N GLU A 101 27.30 12.13 -12.23
CA GLU A 101 26.66 12.43 -10.93
C GLU A 101 25.24 12.98 -11.12
#